data_AF-A0A229UNH9-F1
#
_entry.id   AF-A0A229UNH9-F1
#
_cell.length_a   1.000
_cell.length_b   1.000
_cell.length_c   1.000
_cell.angle_alpha   90.00
_cell.angle_beta   90.00
_cell.angle_gamma   90.00
#
_symmetry.space_group_name_H-M   'P 1'
#
loop_
_entity.id
_entity.type
_entity.pdbx_description
1 polymer ?
#
loop_
_entity_poly.entity_id
_entity_poly.type
_entity_poly.pdbx_seq_one_letter_code
_entity_poly.pdbx_strand_id
1 'polypeptide(L)'
;MIKFTDPNEKVNWDSLTERERAIFDQKEHLATKFTYPSWKSLQFELRARVAIMDAAMALNNSAAGFATFKQSQCNDEYWIRKENGGFLLKKDVLPSKAVRDIFINGNQYGFECATAIIIILYKAALEILGDEVFDKMFKELFLYSWNFDSDLKLITVNGKQEAFSGDVMYFKNPDVDPKMPEWQGENVVKMEQSMFFGHGISVLSKEQIIERLNRLRKPGSTVSAYLVDQVTYPDFSYWEKMADTGQQDTGAPPSVTATAPFPPLLVQPVPLLSPAAGTVIGRIGGRTMVYAR
;
A
#
# COMPACT_ATOMS: atom_id res chain seq x y z
N MET A 1 -13.21 7.74 20.27
CA MET A 1 -14.07 8.94 20.39
C MET A 1 -13.57 10.06 19.49
N ILE A 2 -14.38 10.44 18.52
CA ILE A 2 -14.14 11.51 17.57
C ILE A 2 -14.57 12.85 18.16
N LYS A 3 -13.77 13.89 17.92
CA LYS A 3 -14.05 15.27 18.32
C LYS A 3 -13.74 16.20 17.18
N PHE A 4 -14.56 17.23 17.01
CA PHE A 4 -14.29 18.32 16.09
C PHE A 4 -13.73 19.53 16.83
N THR A 5 -12.91 20.31 16.15
CA THR A 5 -12.39 21.58 16.68
C THR A 5 -13.52 22.57 16.95
N ASP A 6 -14.51 22.67 16.05
CA ASP A 6 -15.79 23.33 16.34
C ASP A 6 -16.71 22.36 17.09
N PRO A 7 -17.10 22.64 18.35
CA PRO A 7 -17.99 21.78 19.11
C PRO A 7 -19.42 21.70 18.53
N ASN A 8 -19.80 22.60 17.62
CA ASN A 8 -21.11 22.59 16.96
C ASN A 8 -21.13 21.78 15.66
N GLU A 9 -19.96 21.33 15.17
CA GLU A 9 -19.85 20.51 13.97
C GLU A 9 -20.66 19.21 14.15
N LYS A 10 -21.45 18.86 13.13
CA LYS A 10 -22.30 17.67 13.15
C LYS A 10 -21.85 16.64 12.14
N VAL A 11 -21.90 15.38 12.54
CA VAL A 11 -21.73 14.23 11.66
C VAL A 11 -22.92 14.14 10.70
N ASN A 12 -22.65 14.07 9.39
CA ASN A 12 -23.65 13.78 8.37
C ASN A 12 -23.59 12.31 7.95
N TRP A 13 -24.34 11.46 8.67
CA TRP A 13 -24.34 10.00 8.49
C TRP A 13 -24.75 9.52 7.10
N ASP A 14 -25.68 10.23 6.46
CA ASP A 14 -26.21 9.88 5.14
C ASP A 14 -25.15 10.04 4.03
N SER A 15 -24.09 10.80 4.31
CA SER A 15 -22.99 11.02 3.38
C SER A 15 -21.91 9.93 3.40
N LEU A 16 -21.98 8.98 4.35
CA LEU A 16 -21.01 7.89 4.44
C LEU A 16 -21.45 6.66 3.66
N THR A 17 -20.48 5.95 3.07
CA THR A 17 -20.67 4.58 2.61
C THR A 17 -20.66 3.60 3.81
N GLU A 18 -21.05 2.34 3.59
CA GLU A 18 -20.99 1.31 4.64
C GLU A 18 -19.56 1.08 5.16
N ARG A 19 -18.57 1.09 4.25
CA ARG A 19 -17.16 0.86 4.59
C ARG A 19 -16.55 2.04 5.34
N GLU A 20 -16.93 3.26 4.97
CA GLU A 20 -16.57 4.46 5.73
C GLU A 20 -17.20 4.44 7.13
N ARG A 21 -18.47 4.03 7.26
CA ARG A 21 -19.13 3.87 8.56
C ARG A 21 -18.42 2.85 9.43
N ALA A 22 -18.00 1.72 8.89
CA ALA A 22 -17.27 0.71 9.65
C ALA A 22 -15.97 1.27 10.28
N ILE A 23 -15.22 2.09 9.53
CA ILE A 23 -14.00 2.74 10.04
C ILE A 23 -14.34 3.83 11.06
N PHE A 24 -15.39 4.63 10.81
CA PHE A 24 -15.89 5.62 11.76
C PHE A 24 -16.22 4.95 13.10
N ASP A 25 -17.02 3.88 13.06
CA ASP A 25 -17.45 3.15 14.24
C ASP A 25 -16.25 2.56 14.99
N GLN A 26 -15.26 2.01 14.26
CA GLN A 26 -14.02 1.54 14.89
C GLN A 26 -13.33 2.66 15.69
N LYS A 27 -13.21 3.86 15.13
CA LYS A 27 -12.61 5.03 15.83
C LYS A 27 -13.45 5.51 17.01
N GLU A 28 -14.78 5.46 16.88
CA GLU A 28 -15.69 5.98 17.90
C GLU A 28 -15.67 5.13 19.17
N HIS A 29 -15.63 3.80 19.02
CA HIS A 29 -15.63 2.84 20.13
C HIS A 29 -14.31 2.82 20.93
N LEU A 30 -13.24 3.45 20.44
CA LEU A 30 -11.98 3.54 21.17
C LEU A 30 -12.01 4.65 22.23
N ALA A 31 -11.35 4.39 23.36
CA ALA A 31 -11.12 5.40 24.40
C ALA A 31 -10.22 6.56 23.92
N THR A 32 -9.39 6.30 22.90
CA THR A 32 -8.53 7.31 22.26
C THR A 32 -9.38 8.43 21.65
N LYS A 33 -8.95 9.67 21.87
CA LYS A 33 -9.56 10.87 21.28
C LYS A 33 -8.91 11.16 19.93
N PHE A 34 -9.72 11.23 18.89
CA PHE A 34 -9.31 11.64 17.54
C PHE A 34 -9.91 13.00 17.25
N THR A 35 -9.08 14.02 17.05
CA THR A 35 -9.53 15.40 16.81
C THR A 35 -9.42 15.75 15.34
N TYR A 36 -10.50 16.30 14.78
CA TYR A 36 -10.59 16.71 13.38
C TYR A 36 -10.97 18.19 13.27
N PRO A 37 -10.46 18.93 12.27
CA PRO A 37 -10.87 20.32 12.04
C PRO A 37 -12.37 20.46 11.70
N SER A 38 -12.93 19.51 10.96
CA SER A 38 -14.31 19.53 10.46
C SER A 38 -14.82 18.13 10.14
N TRP A 39 -16.13 17.99 9.86
CA TRP A 39 -16.71 16.78 9.28
C TRP A 39 -16.06 16.41 7.95
N LYS A 40 -15.78 17.42 7.10
CA LYS A 40 -15.13 17.24 5.79
C LYS A 40 -13.78 16.54 5.96
N SER A 41 -12.95 16.97 6.91
CA SER A 41 -11.63 16.39 7.15
C SER A 41 -11.69 14.94 7.62
N LEU A 42 -12.65 14.62 8.51
CA LEU A 42 -12.89 13.23 8.91
C LEU A 42 -13.35 12.39 7.71
N GLN A 43 -14.33 12.86 6.95
CA GLN A 43 -14.83 12.16 5.78
C GLN A 43 -13.73 11.95 4.72
N PHE A 44 -12.82 12.91 4.56
CA PHE A 44 -11.66 12.78 3.68
C PHE A 44 -10.75 11.62 4.12
N GLU A 45 -10.39 11.54 5.41
CA GLU A 45 -9.61 10.39 5.93
C GLU A 45 -10.34 9.06 5.68
N LEU A 46 -11.64 8.98 5.99
CA LEU A 46 -12.41 7.75 5.81
C LEU A 46 -12.42 7.30 4.34
N ARG A 47 -12.64 8.22 3.41
CA ARG A 47 -12.57 7.95 1.96
C ARG A 47 -11.18 7.50 1.53
N ALA A 48 -10.13 8.17 2.01
CA ALA A 48 -8.76 7.82 1.66
C ALA A 48 -8.38 6.41 2.14
N ARG A 49 -8.81 6.03 3.34
CA ARG A 49 -8.62 4.66 3.87
C ARG A 49 -9.33 3.61 3.03
N VAL A 50 -10.55 3.90 2.58
CA VAL A 50 -11.28 3.03 1.66
C VAL A 50 -10.56 2.91 0.32
N ALA A 51 -10.05 4.02 -0.24
CA ALA A 51 -9.28 4.02 -1.48
C ALA A 51 -7.99 3.17 -1.37
N ILE A 52 -7.32 3.16 -0.21
CA ILE A 52 -6.16 2.28 0.04
C ILE A 52 -6.55 0.80 -0.01
N MET A 53 -7.66 0.43 0.65
CA MET A 53 -8.16 -0.94 0.58
C MET A 53 -8.57 -1.34 -0.84
N ASP A 54 -9.18 -0.42 -1.59
CA ASP A 54 -9.60 -0.67 -2.96
C ASP A 54 -8.43 -0.82 -3.90
N ALA A 55 -7.39 -0.02 -3.72
CA ALA A 55 -6.13 -0.18 -4.41
C ALA A 55 -5.48 -1.54 -4.10
N ALA A 56 -5.48 -1.98 -2.82
CA ALA A 56 -4.96 -3.29 -2.45
C ALA A 56 -5.72 -4.44 -3.14
N MET A 57 -7.05 -4.38 -3.16
CA MET A 57 -7.88 -5.38 -3.85
C MET A 57 -7.73 -5.32 -5.37
N ALA A 58 -7.65 -4.13 -5.95
CA ALA A 58 -7.39 -3.95 -7.37
C ALA A 58 -6.03 -4.56 -7.76
N LEU A 59 -5.00 -4.38 -6.92
CA LEU A 59 -3.70 -5.00 -7.15
C LEU A 59 -3.78 -6.52 -7.09
N ASN A 60 -4.46 -7.07 -6.07
CA ASN A 60 -4.69 -8.51 -5.94
C ASN A 60 -5.33 -9.12 -7.21
N ASN A 61 -6.20 -8.36 -7.88
CA ASN A 61 -6.95 -8.81 -9.05
C ASN A 61 -6.27 -8.46 -10.39
N SER A 62 -5.18 -7.70 -10.38
CA SER A 62 -4.49 -7.21 -11.58
C SER A 62 -3.62 -8.24 -12.30
N ALA A 63 -3.40 -9.41 -11.67
CA ALA A 63 -2.39 -10.40 -12.05
C ALA A 63 -0.92 -9.92 -11.96
N ALA A 64 -0.65 -8.77 -11.33
CA ALA A 64 0.71 -8.39 -10.95
C ALA A 64 1.35 -9.43 -10.03
N GLY A 65 2.51 -9.93 -10.42
CA GLY A 65 3.20 -11.01 -9.73
C GLY A 65 4.11 -10.50 -8.60
N PHE A 66 4.38 -11.37 -7.63
CA PHE A 66 5.54 -11.19 -6.76
C PHE A 66 6.82 -11.49 -7.55
N ALA A 67 7.81 -10.61 -7.44
CA ALA A 67 9.15 -10.86 -7.97
C ALA A 67 10.23 -10.22 -7.09
N THR A 68 11.38 -10.89 -6.97
CA THR A 68 12.57 -10.28 -6.37
C THR A 68 13.08 -9.11 -7.22
N PHE A 69 13.91 -8.21 -6.68
CA PHE A 69 14.50 -7.12 -7.46
C PHE A 69 15.22 -7.60 -8.73
N LYS A 70 15.93 -8.72 -8.65
CA LYS A 70 16.64 -9.31 -9.80
C LYS A 70 15.68 -9.75 -10.91
N GLN A 71 14.50 -10.22 -10.55
CA GLN A 71 13.48 -10.76 -11.45
C GLN A 71 12.35 -9.77 -11.73
N SER A 72 12.42 -8.55 -11.20
CA SER A 72 11.36 -7.57 -11.35
C SER A 72 11.08 -7.28 -12.83
N GLN A 73 9.84 -6.92 -13.14
CA GLN A 73 9.40 -6.60 -14.48
C GLN A 73 8.40 -5.46 -14.43
N CYS A 74 8.41 -4.61 -15.43
CA CYS A 74 7.43 -3.55 -15.63
C CYS A 74 7.13 -3.39 -17.12
N ASN A 75 5.97 -2.80 -17.43
CA ASN A 75 5.65 -2.39 -18.79
C ASN A 75 6.63 -1.30 -19.24
N ASP A 76 7.40 -1.61 -20.29
CA ASP A 76 8.45 -0.74 -20.78
C ASP A 76 7.89 0.47 -21.55
N GLU A 77 6.58 0.53 -21.83
CA GLU A 77 5.92 1.73 -22.36
C GLU A 77 6.03 2.88 -21.37
N TYR A 78 5.81 2.62 -20.08
CA TYR A 78 5.70 3.62 -19.01
C TYR A 78 6.98 3.76 -18.18
N TRP A 79 7.70 2.65 -17.97
CA TRP A 79 8.77 2.55 -16.99
C TRP A 79 10.10 2.12 -17.60
N ILE A 80 11.20 2.61 -17.04
CA ILE A 80 12.55 2.12 -17.30
C ILE A 80 12.95 1.25 -16.11
N ARG A 81 13.08 -0.06 -16.34
CA ARG A 81 13.64 -0.96 -15.33
C ARG A 81 15.15 -0.68 -15.16
N LYS A 82 15.55 -0.32 -13.95
CA LYS A 82 16.95 -0.07 -13.57
C LYS A 82 17.66 -1.37 -13.19
N GLU A 83 18.98 -1.36 -13.19
CA GLU A 83 19.82 -2.53 -12.87
C GLU A 83 19.56 -3.08 -11.46
N ASN A 84 19.24 -2.19 -10.51
CA ASN A 84 18.86 -2.58 -9.15
C ASN A 84 17.43 -3.16 -9.05
N GLY A 85 16.69 -3.28 -10.15
CA GLY A 85 15.33 -3.82 -10.19
C GLY A 85 14.22 -2.79 -9.95
N GLY A 86 14.55 -1.53 -9.69
CA GLY A 86 13.56 -0.45 -9.53
C GLY A 86 12.99 0.04 -10.86
N PHE A 87 11.84 0.70 -10.82
CA PHE A 87 11.15 1.23 -12.00
C PHE A 87 11.19 2.76 -11.99
N LEU A 88 11.90 3.34 -12.94
CA LEU A 88 11.97 4.79 -13.13
C LEU A 88 10.92 5.21 -14.16
N LEU A 89 10.04 6.14 -13.79
CA LEU A 89 9.07 6.71 -14.71
C LEU A 89 9.78 7.39 -15.89
N LYS A 90 9.28 7.18 -17.11
CA LYS A 90 9.78 7.91 -18.28
C LYS A 90 9.37 9.38 -18.26
N LYS A 91 10.24 10.26 -18.75
CA LYS A 91 10.10 11.73 -18.66
C LYS A 91 8.80 12.30 -19.24
N ASP A 92 8.28 11.69 -20.30
CA ASP A 92 7.12 12.21 -21.05
C ASP A 92 5.82 11.44 -20.73
N VAL A 93 5.84 10.62 -19.67
CA VAL A 93 4.70 9.80 -19.25
C VAL A 93 4.04 10.44 -18.04
N LEU A 94 2.71 10.60 -18.09
CA LEU A 94 1.94 11.07 -16.95
C LEU A 94 1.98 10.03 -15.81
N PRO A 95 2.36 10.44 -14.58
CA PRO A 95 2.38 9.55 -13.41
C PRO A 95 1.07 8.78 -13.20
N SER A 96 -0.07 9.46 -13.34
CA SER A 96 -1.41 8.91 -13.22
C SER A 96 -1.66 7.75 -14.18
N LYS A 97 -1.23 7.89 -15.44
CA LYS A 97 -1.33 6.83 -16.46
C LYS A 97 -0.43 5.65 -16.14
N ALA A 98 0.83 5.91 -15.78
CA ALA A 98 1.79 4.87 -15.45
C ALA A 98 1.38 4.05 -14.22
N VAL A 99 0.84 4.70 -13.18
CA VAL A 99 0.33 4.02 -11.99
C VAL A 99 -0.90 3.19 -12.33
N ARG A 100 -1.88 3.73 -13.09
CA ARG A 100 -3.06 2.96 -13.51
C ARG A 100 -2.71 1.75 -14.35
N ASP A 101 -1.69 1.85 -15.21
CA ASP A 101 -1.25 0.76 -16.07
C ASP A 101 -0.86 -0.49 -15.25
N ILE A 102 -0.28 -0.33 -14.06
CA ILE A 102 0.07 -1.44 -13.17
C ILE A 102 -1.16 -2.28 -12.80
N PHE A 103 -2.32 -1.65 -12.63
CA PHE A 103 -3.56 -2.34 -12.23
C PHE A 103 -4.33 -2.90 -13.42
N ILE A 104 -4.18 -2.29 -14.61
CA ILE A 104 -4.88 -2.68 -15.84
C ILE A 104 -4.12 -3.81 -16.55
N ASN A 105 -2.80 -3.67 -16.64
CA ASN A 105 -1.88 -4.57 -17.35
C ASN A 105 -0.97 -5.30 -16.37
N GLY A 106 -1.47 -5.66 -15.19
CA GLY A 106 -0.65 -6.20 -14.10
C GLY A 106 0.16 -7.44 -14.46
N ASN A 107 -0.28 -8.26 -15.43
CA ASN A 107 0.50 -9.38 -15.95
C ASN A 107 1.86 -8.98 -16.59
N GLN A 108 2.06 -7.70 -16.93
CA GLN A 108 3.34 -7.16 -17.39
C GLN A 108 4.26 -6.71 -16.23
N TYR A 109 3.81 -6.89 -14.99
CA TYR A 109 4.49 -6.40 -13.81
C TYR A 109 4.81 -7.51 -12.81
N GLY A 110 6.00 -7.41 -12.23
CA GLY A 110 6.45 -8.23 -11.13
C GLY A 110 7.35 -7.42 -10.20
N PHE A 111 7.01 -7.35 -8.92
CA PHE A 111 7.76 -6.58 -7.92
C PHE A 111 7.57 -7.13 -6.51
N GLU A 112 8.40 -6.67 -5.58
CA GLU A 112 8.40 -7.15 -4.19
C GLU A 112 7.36 -6.42 -3.30
N CYS A 113 7.14 -6.92 -2.09
CA CYS A 113 6.02 -6.51 -1.24
C CYS A 113 6.09 -5.05 -0.74
N ALA A 114 7.26 -4.48 -0.48
CA ALA A 114 7.41 -3.06 -0.12
C ALA A 114 7.06 -2.13 -1.29
N THR A 115 7.56 -2.44 -2.50
CA THR A 115 7.18 -1.70 -3.73
C THR A 115 5.68 -1.79 -3.97
N ALA A 116 5.06 -2.95 -3.72
CA ALA A 116 3.61 -3.12 -3.83
C ALA A 116 2.83 -2.18 -2.90
N ILE A 117 3.26 -2.00 -1.65
CA ILE A 117 2.66 -1.04 -0.73
C ILE A 117 2.75 0.38 -1.31
N ILE A 118 3.92 0.80 -1.79
CA ILE A 118 4.07 2.15 -2.35
C ILE A 118 3.16 2.36 -3.57
N ILE A 119 3.05 1.35 -4.44
CA ILE A 119 2.12 1.38 -5.60
C ILE A 119 0.66 1.52 -5.14
N ILE A 120 0.24 0.79 -4.10
CA ILE A 120 -1.11 0.88 -3.53
C ILE A 120 -1.38 2.28 -3.00
N LEU A 121 -0.42 2.85 -2.26
CA LEU A 121 -0.57 4.19 -1.69
C LEU A 121 -0.61 5.27 -2.79
N TYR A 122 0.18 5.14 -3.86
CA TYR A 122 0.07 6.01 -5.02
C TYR A 122 -1.27 5.87 -5.73
N LYS A 123 -1.78 4.66 -5.91
CA LYS A 123 -3.10 4.45 -6.51
C LYS A 123 -4.19 5.08 -5.65
N ALA A 124 -4.14 4.93 -4.33
CA ALA A 124 -5.11 5.55 -3.44
C ALA A 124 -5.02 7.09 -3.48
N ALA A 125 -3.81 7.65 -3.48
CA ALA A 125 -3.60 9.09 -3.65
C ALA A 125 -4.17 9.59 -4.98
N LEU A 126 -3.95 8.85 -6.08
CA LEU A 126 -4.51 9.20 -7.39
C LEU A 126 -6.04 9.25 -7.38
N GLU A 127 -6.71 8.27 -6.75
CA GLU A 127 -8.17 8.25 -6.67
C GLU A 127 -8.75 9.40 -5.81
N ILE A 128 -8.03 9.82 -4.76
CA ILE A 128 -8.51 10.83 -3.82
C ILE A 128 -8.18 12.26 -4.25
N LEU A 129 -7.00 12.46 -4.86
CA LEU A 129 -6.50 13.77 -5.27
C LEU A 129 -6.94 14.13 -6.70
N GLY A 130 -7.19 13.13 -7.54
CA GLY A 130 -7.46 13.29 -8.97
C GLY A 130 -6.19 13.49 -9.80
N ASP A 131 -6.32 13.30 -11.12
CA ASP A 131 -5.21 13.23 -12.07
C ASP A 131 -4.32 14.48 -12.05
N GLU A 132 -4.93 15.67 -12.08
CA GLU A 132 -4.19 16.93 -12.19
C GLU A 132 -3.30 17.18 -10.96
N VAL A 133 -3.86 17.00 -9.76
CA VAL A 133 -3.10 17.17 -8.51
C VAL A 133 -2.04 16.10 -8.39
N PHE A 134 -2.38 14.84 -8.72
CA PHE A 134 -1.45 13.71 -8.66
C PHE A 134 -0.26 13.91 -9.60
N ASP A 135 -0.51 14.26 -10.87
CA ASP A 135 0.54 14.46 -11.88
C ASP A 135 1.43 15.68 -11.57
N LYS A 136 0.88 16.68 -10.89
CA LYS A 136 1.64 17.84 -10.41
C LYS A 136 2.53 17.50 -9.22
N MET A 137 2.08 16.63 -8.32
CA MET A 137 2.85 16.20 -7.14
C MET A 137 3.95 15.21 -7.52
N PHE A 138 3.64 14.20 -8.34
CA PHE A 138 4.50 13.01 -8.49
C PHE A 138 5.23 12.93 -9.83
N LYS A 139 5.93 14.01 -10.22
CA LYS A 139 6.49 14.16 -11.57
C LYS A 139 7.59 13.16 -11.94
N GLU A 140 8.34 12.65 -10.96
CA GLU A 140 9.50 11.79 -11.20
C GLU A 140 9.47 10.55 -10.30
N LEU A 141 8.49 9.67 -10.54
CA LEU A 141 8.35 8.45 -9.75
C LEU A 141 9.51 7.47 -9.95
N PHE A 142 10.02 6.95 -8.84
CA PHE A 142 10.94 5.81 -8.81
C PHE A 142 10.44 4.75 -7.82
N LEU A 143 9.92 3.65 -8.35
CA LEU A 143 9.36 2.55 -7.56
C LEU A 143 10.48 1.56 -7.22
N TYR A 144 10.88 1.51 -5.95
CA TYR A 144 11.94 0.60 -5.48
C TYR A 144 11.92 0.45 -3.95
N SER A 145 11.55 -0.73 -3.44
CA SER A 145 11.43 -0.95 -2.00
C SER A 145 10.51 0.09 -1.35
N TRP A 146 10.89 0.59 -0.18
CA TRP A 146 10.25 1.71 0.51
C TRP A 146 10.67 3.09 -0.03
N ASN A 147 11.24 3.18 -1.24
CA ASN A 147 11.46 4.47 -1.88
C ASN A 147 10.11 5.07 -2.30
N PHE A 148 9.83 6.28 -1.82
CA PHE A 148 8.66 7.05 -2.20
C PHE A 148 9.05 8.53 -2.37
N ASP A 149 8.32 9.21 -3.25
CA ASP A 149 8.33 10.66 -3.38
C ASP A 149 7.85 11.29 -2.07
N SER A 150 8.61 12.26 -1.56
CA SER A 150 8.33 12.90 -0.27
C SER A 150 6.97 13.59 -0.17
N ASP A 151 6.30 13.84 -1.29
CA ASP A 151 4.93 14.37 -1.35
C ASP A 151 3.86 13.31 -1.04
N LEU A 152 4.21 12.02 -0.96
CA LEU A 152 3.28 10.98 -0.49
C LEU A 152 3.00 11.12 1.03
N LYS A 153 3.93 11.73 1.76
CA LYS A 153 3.89 12.02 3.22
C LYS A 153 3.37 10.84 4.05
N LEU A 154 4.25 9.90 4.37
CA LEU A 154 3.92 8.77 5.24
C LEU A 154 4.25 9.07 6.70
N ILE A 155 3.33 8.71 7.60
CA ILE A 155 3.51 8.74 9.04
C ILE A 155 3.67 7.30 9.52
N THR A 156 4.76 7.03 10.23
CA THR A 156 4.97 5.75 10.91
C THR A 156 4.91 5.97 12.41
N VAL A 157 4.07 5.19 13.08
CA VAL A 157 3.96 5.22 14.53
C VAL A 157 4.35 3.87 15.10
N ASN A 158 5.29 3.90 16.05
CA ASN A 158 5.78 2.71 16.74
C ASN A 158 5.06 2.55 18.09
N GLY A 159 4.93 1.31 18.53
CA GLY A 159 4.24 0.94 19.76
C GLY A 159 2.84 0.38 19.52
N LYS A 160 2.22 -0.11 20.60
CA LYS A 160 0.88 -0.69 20.55
C LYS A 160 -0.16 0.39 20.32
N GLN A 161 -0.48 0.63 19.05
CA GLN A 161 -1.58 1.47 18.63
C GLN A 161 -2.65 0.63 17.96
N GLU A 162 -3.89 1.07 18.08
CA GLU A 162 -4.98 0.48 17.30
C GLU A 162 -4.74 0.80 15.83
N ALA A 163 -4.74 -0.24 14.99
CA ALA A 163 -4.69 -0.09 13.55
C ALA A 163 -6.11 0.01 12.98
N PHE A 164 -6.31 0.82 11.96
CA PHE A 164 -7.56 0.98 11.23
C PHE A 164 -7.45 0.35 9.85
N SER A 165 -8.58 0.03 9.24
CA SER A 165 -8.58 -0.40 7.84
C SER A 165 -7.92 0.65 6.95
N GLY A 166 -7.14 0.19 5.96
CA GLY A 166 -6.27 1.02 5.12
C GLY A 166 -4.90 1.34 5.74
N ASP A 167 -4.62 0.97 6.98
CA ASP A 167 -3.27 1.11 7.54
C ASP A 167 -2.31 0.06 6.96
N VAL A 168 -1.04 0.43 6.85
CA VAL A 168 0.05 -0.50 6.51
C VAL A 168 0.72 -1.02 7.76
N MET A 169 0.91 -2.34 7.83
CA MET A 169 1.53 -3.04 8.95
C MET A 169 2.60 -4.01 8.46
N TYR A 170 3.36 -4.59 9.39
CA TYR A 170 4.43 -5.53 9.07
C TYR A 170 4.40 -6.77 9.95
N PHE A 171 4.36 -7.95 9.33
CA PHE A 171 4.62 -9.22 9.98
C PHE A 171 6.10 -9.54 9.89
N LYS A 172 6.76 -9.78 11.03
CA LYS A 172 8.17 -10.16 11.06
C LYS A 172 8.30 -11.67 11.21
N ASN A 173 9.20 -12.27 10.41
CA ASN A 173 9.66 -13.64 10.54
C ASN A 173 11.12 -13.65 11.05
N PRO A 174 11.34 -13.64 12.37
CA PRO A 174 12.67 -13.41 12.94
C PRO A 174 13.67 -14.55 12.67
N ASP A 175 13.16 -15.74 12.35
CA ASP A 175 13.93 -16.97 12.22
C ASP A 175 13.82 -17.57 10.81
N VAL A 176 13.61 -16.72 9.81
CA VAL A 176 13.56 -17.08 8.38
C VAL A 176 14.73 -17.97 7.97
N ASP A 177 14.49 -18.91 7.05
CA ASP A 177 15.57 -19.69 6.42
C ASP A 177 16.52 -18.73 5.68
N PRO A 178 17.83 -18.70 6.00
CA PRO A 178 18.82 -17.85 5.32
C PRO A 178 18.97 -18.10 3.81
N LYS A 179 18.36 -19.17 3.27
CA LYS A 179 18.29 -19.43 1.83
C LYS A 179 17.13 -18.72 1.14
N MET A 180 16.19 -18.17 1.91
CA MET A 180 14.94 -17.54 1.47
C MET A 180 14.73 -16.19 2.19
N PRO A 181 15.74 -15.27 2.17
CA PRO A 181 15.71 -14.02 2.93
C PRO A 181 14.54 -13.10 2.55
N GLU A 182 13.95 -13.26 1.37
CA GLU A 182 12.76 -12.54 0.93
C GLU A 182 11.53 -12.81 1.81
N TRP A 183 11.53 -13.88 2.61
CA TRP A 183 10.46 -14.25 3.54
C TRP A 183 10.76 -13.86 5.01
N GLN A 184 11.66 -12.89 5.22
CA GLN A 184 11.96 -12.33 6.55
C GLN A 184 10.78 -11.55 7.17
N GLY A 185 9.72 -11.34 6.38
CA GLY A 185 8.46 -10.78 6.83
C GLY A 185 7.55 -10.46 5.65
N GLU A 186 6.44 -9.80 5.95
CA GLU A 186 5.44 -9.40 4.98
C GLU A 186 4.89 -8.02 5.34
N ASN A 187 4.94 -7.09 4.38
CA ASN A 187 4.24 -5.83 4.48
C ASN A 187 2.78 -6.05 4.07
N VAL A 188 1.84 -5.52 4.84
CA VAL A 188 0.41 -5.76 4.59
C VAL A 188 -0.41 -4.48 4.68
N VAL A 189 -1.52 -4.44 3.94
CA VAL A 189 -2.59 -3.47 4.15
C VAL A 189 -3.65 -4.12 5.05
N LYS A 190 -4.02 -3.48 6.15
CA LYS A 190 -5.13 -3.90 7.00
C LYS A 190 -6.45 -3.72 6.24
N MET A 191 -7.18 -4.80 6.09
CA MET A 191 -8.49 -4.84 5.46
C MET A 191 -9.58 -4.88 6.54
N GLU A 192 -10.83 -4.98 6.11
CA GLU A 192 -11.98 -5.19 6.98
C GLU A 192 -11.93 -6.56 7.67
N GLN A 193 -12.74 -6.72 8.74
CA GLN A 193 -12.94 -8.01 9.42
C GLN A 193 -11.65 -8.68 9.90
N SER A 194 -10.63 -7.89 10.28
CA SER A 194 -9.32 -8.38 10.72
C SER A 194 -8.55 -9.19 9.66
N MET A 195 -8.82 -8.93 8.38
CA MET A 195 -8.08 -9.49 7.25
C MET A 195 -6.94 -8.56 6.83
N PHE A 196 -5.99 -9.09 6.07
CA PHE A 196 -4.80 -8.37 5.63
C PHE A 196 -4.47 -8.76 4.19
N PHE A 197 -4.25 -7.77 3.33
CA PHE A 197 -3.70 -7.99 2.01
C PHE A 197 -2.17 -7.98 2.07
N GLY A 198 -1.51 -9.02 1.58
CA GLY A 198 -0.07 -9.07 1.33
C GLY A 198 0.24 -9.46 -0.11
N HIS A 199 1.21 -8.78 -0.73
CA HIS A 199 1.53 -8.99 -2.14
C HIS A 199 2.23 -10.34 -2.35
N GLY A 200 1.63 -11.22 -3.14
CA GLY A 200 2.10 -12.61 -3.34
C GLY A 200 1.51 -13.63 -2.35
N ILE A 201 0.78 -13.18 -1.33
CA ILE A 201 0.04 -14.06 -0.40
C ILE A 201 -1.47 -13.81 -0.37
N SER A 202 -1.95 -12.79 -1.09
CA SER A 202 -3.36 -12.38 -1.19
C SER A 202 -3.94 -11.92 0.16
N VAL A 203 -5.26 -12.05 0.35
CA VAL A 203 -5.98 -11.60 1.55
C VAL A 203 -6.10 -12.75 2.54
N LEU A 204 -5.49 -12.60 3.71
CA LEU A 204 -5.39 -13.64 4.74
C LEU A 204 -5.65 -13.07 6.14
N SER A 205 -6.02 -13.94 7.09
CA SER A 205 -6.07 -13.57 8.51
C SER A 205 -4.67 -13.47 9.10
N LYS A 206 -4.56 -12.82 10.27
CA LYS A 206 -3.31 -12.74 11.04
C LYS A 206 -2.67 -14.11 11.28
N GLU A 207 -3.48 -15.08 11.67
CA GLU A 207 -3.05 -16.44 12.00
C GLU A 207 -2.53 -17.17 10.75
N GLN A 208 -3.20 -17.01 9.61
CA GLN A 208 -2.80 -17.60 8.34
C GLN A 208 -1.47 -17.03 7.84
N ILE A 209 -1.25 -15.71 8.00
CA ILE A 209 0.02 -15.07 7.64
C ILE A 209 1.15 -15.59 8.52
N ILE A 210 0.94 -15.63 9.85
CA ILE A 210 1.93 -16.16 10.80
C ILE A 210 2.25 -17.62 10.48
N GLU A 211 1.25 -18.45 10.19
CA GLU A 211 1.45 -19.84 9.82
C GLU A 211 2.29 -19.97 8.55
N ARG A 212 1.99 -19.18 7.51
CA ARG A 212 2.72 -19.20 6.24
C ARG A 212 4.18 -18.80 6.43
N LEU A 213 4.46 -17.74 7.18
CA LEU A 213 5.83 -17.31 7.50
C LEU A 213 6.57 -18.35 8.35
N ASN A 214 5.89 -18.98 9.31
CA ASN A 214 6.48 -19.99 10.18
C ASN A 214 6.94 -21.26 9.44
N ARG A 215 6.32 -21.58 8.30
CA ARG A 215 6.74 -22.69 7.42
C ARG A 215 8.05 -22.40 6.68
N LEU A 216 8.49 -21.15 6.64
CA LEU A 216 9.69 -20.68 5.94
C LEU A 216 10.83 -20.32 6.89
N ARG A 217 10.78 -20.84 8.12
CA ARG A 217 11.84 -20.68 9.13
C ARG A 217 12.95 -21.68 8.92
N LYS A 218 14.12 -21.37 9.47
CA LYS A 218 15.25 -22.30 9.56
C LYS A 218 14.85 -23.57 10.33
N PRO A 219 15.40 -24.76 9.98
CA PRO A 219 15.07 -26.02 10.64
C PRO A 219 15.24 -25.96 12.16
N GLY A 220 14.27 -26.52 12.89
CA GLY A 220 14.29 -26.58 14.35
C GLY A 220 13.90 -25.29 15.07
N SER A 221 13.52 -24.22 14.36
CA SER A 221 13.09 -22.96 14.99
C SER A 221 11.81 -23.13 15.81
N THR A 222 11.82 -22.58 17.04
CA THR A 222 10.65 -22.42 17.91
C THR A 222 10.17 -20.97 18.02
N VAL A 223 10.86 -20.01 17.39
CA VAL A 223 10.51 -18.58 17.45
C VAL A 223 9.48 -18.25 16.36
N SER A 224 8.24 -17.94 16.73
CA SER A 224 7.18 -17.64 15.78
C SER A 224 7.37 -16.28 15.11
N ALA A 225 6.90 -16.17 13.87
CA ALA A 225 6.55 -14.89 13.26
C ALA A 225 5.46 -14.17 14.07
N TYR A 226 5.45 -12.84 13.98
CA TYR A 226 4.52 -11.99 14.73
C TYR A 226 4.26 -10.67 14.00
N LEU A 227 3.11 -10.05 14.29
CA LEU A 227 2.79 -8.69 13.85
C LEU A 227 3.59 -7.70 14.69
N VAL A 228 4.37 -6.83 14.04
CA VAL A 228 5.13 -5.77 14.72
C VAL A 228 4.15 -4.70 15.24
N ASP A 229 4.43 -4.20 16.45
CA ASP A 229 3.72 -3.07 17.06
C ASP A 229 4.13 -1.76 16.35
N GLN A 230 3.70 -1.62 15.09
CA GLN A 230 3.97 -0.49 14.22
C GLN A 230 2.85 -0.35 13.19
N VAL A 231 2.47 0.90 12.91
CA VAL A 231 1.46 1.25 11.91
C VAL A 231 2.01 2.36 11.02
N THR A 232 1.83 2.26 9.72
CA THR A 232 2.18 3.30 8.74
C THR A 232 0.96 3.71 7.93
N TYR A 233 0.72 5.01 7.77
CA TYR A 233 -0.41 5.53 7.00
C TYR A 233 -0.05 6.89 6.38
N PRO A 234 -0.74 7.35 5.32
CA PRO A 234 -0.54 8.69 4.78
C PRO A 234 -0.95 9.80 5.74
N ASP A 235 -0.30 10.95 5.65
CA ASP A 235 -0.78 12.18 6.26
C ASP A 235 -2.04 12.65 5.51
N PHE A 236 -3.21 12.18 5.97
CA PHE A 236 -4.50 12.50 5.37
C PHE A 236 -4.83 14.00 5.42
N SER A 237 -4.32 14.73 6.42
CA SER A 237 -4.53 16.18 6.51
C SER A 237 -3.72 16.92 5.43
N TYR A 238 -2.50 16.45 5.15
CA TYR A 238 -1.72 16.95 4.04
C TYR A 238 -2.36 16.62 2.69
N TRP A 239 -2.85 15.39 2.49
CA TRP A 239 -3.57 15.02 1.26
C TRP A 239 -4.84 15.87 1.05
N GLU A 240 -5.62 16.12 2.11
CA GLU A 240 -6.79 17.02 2.04
C GLU A 240 -6.40 18.40 1.55
N LYS A 241 -5.33 18.97 2.13
CA LYS A 241 -4.82 20.28 1.73
C LYS A 241 -4.43 20.32 0.25
N MET A 242 -3.76 19.29 -0.26
CA MET A 242 -3.35 19.21 -1.66
C MET A 242 -4.55 19.11 -2.60
N ALA A 243 -5.56 18.31 -2.23
CA ALA A 243 -6.81 18.20 -2.99
C ALA A 243 -7.51 19.56 -3.09
N ASP A 244 -7.60 20.30 -1.98
CA ASP A 244 -8.24 21.62 -1.94
C ASP A 244 -7.48 22.65 -2.80
N THR A 245 -6.15 22.59 -2.86
CA THR A 245 -5.37 23.50 -3.73
C THR A 245 -5.61 23.24 -5.23
N GLY A 246 -5.91 22.00 -5.63
CA GLY A 246 -6.23 21.70 -7.03
C GLY A 246 -7.66 22.09 -7.44
N GLN A 247 -8.59 22.09 -6.48
CA GLN A 247 -9.97 22.52 -6.73
C GLN A 247 -10.10 24.04 -6.90
N GLN A 248 -9.21 24.82 -6.28
CA GLN A 248 -9.19 26.27 -6.46
C GLN A 248 -8.72 26.71 -7.86
N ASP A 249 -7.96 25.87 -8.56
CA ASP A 249 -7.47 26.16 -9.92
C ASP A 249 -8.48 25.80 -11.03
N THR A 250 -9.50 24.96 -10.76
CA THR A 250 -10.32 24.33 -11.83
C THR A 250 -11.76 24.82 -11.95
N GLY A 251 -12.31 25.61 -11.01
CA GLY A 251 -13.62 26.28 -11.18
C GLY A 251 -14.84 25.39 -11.48
N ALA A 252 -14.70 24.06 -11.46
CA ALA A 252 -15.76 23.10 -11.79
C ALA A 252 -15.82 22.00 -10.71
N PRO A 253 -17.02 21.62 -10.25
CA PRO A 253 -17.16 20.60 -9.23
C PRO A 253 -16.75 19.21 -9.77
N PRO A 254 -16.12 18.36 -8.95
CA PRO A 254 -15.75 17.01 -9.37
C PRO A 254 -17.02 16.18 -9.65
N SER A 255 -17.09 15.63 -10.85
CA SER A 255 -18.13 14.65 -11.22
C SER A 255 -17.74 13.30 -10.63
N VAL A 256 -18.44 12.90 -9.57
CA VAL A 256 -18.34 11.54 -9.02
C VAL A 256 -19.11 10.61 -9.94
N THR A 257 -18.42 9.97 -10.87
CA THR A 257 -19.00 8.89 -11.67
C THR A 257 -18.83 7.60 -10.89
N ALA A 258 -19.93 7.10 -10.30
CA ALA A 258 -19.97 5.80 -9.64
C ALA A 258 -19.59 4.70 -10.65
N THR A 259 -18.48 4.00 -10.41
CA THR A 259 -18.13 2.78 -11.14
C THR A 259 -18.93 1.59 -10.59
N ALA A 260 -19.33 0.70 -11.50
CA ALA A 260 -20.25 -0.41 -11.32
C ALA A 260 -19.80 -1.45 -10.26
N PRO A 261 -20.74 -2.23 -9.67
CA PRO A 261 -20.42 -3.22 -8.64
C PRO A 261 -19.54 -4.37 -9.17
N PHE A 262 -18.55 -4.77 -8.38
CA PHE A 262 -17.71 -5.94 -8.62
C PHE A 262 -18.51 -7.26 -8.50
N PRO A 263 -18.25 -8.26 -9.36
CA PRO A 263 -18.85 -9.60 -9.22
C PRO A 263 -18.26 -10.38 -8.03
N PRO A 264 -18.99 -11.38 -7.49
CA PRO A 264 -18.55 -12.15 -6.32
C PRO A 264 -17.32 -13.04 -6.60
N LEU A 265 -16.49 -13.16 -5.56
CA LEU A 265 -15.21 -13.89 -5.51
C LEU A 265 -15.34 -15.39 -5.83
N LEU A 266 -14.50 -15.89 -6.74
CA LEU A 266 -14.14 -17.30 -6.87
C LEU A 266 -12.68 -17.46 -6.46
N VAL A 267 -12.45 -18.12 -5.32
CA VAL A 267 -11.11 -18.46 -4.82
C VAL A 267 -10.55 -19.59 -5.69
N GLN A 268 -9.44 -19.36 -6.40
CA GLN A 268 -8.67 -20.42 -7.05
C GLN A 268 -7.30 -20.60 -6.37
N PRO A 269 -6.81 -21.85 -6.23
CA PRO A 269 -5.50 -22.11 -5.65
C PRO A 269 -4.36 -21.74 -6.62
N VAL A 270 -3.36 -21.02 -6.12
CA VAL A 270 -2.14 -20.64 -6.86
C VAL A 270 -1.02 -21.66 -6.60
N PRO A 271 -0.25 -22.13 -7.61
CA PRO A 271 0.85 -23.06 -7.41
C PRO A 271 2.11 -22.38 -6.83
N LEU A 272 2.84 -23.11 -5.99
CA LEU A 272 4.16 -22.74 -5.45
C LEU A 272 5.22 -22.78 -6.56
N LEU A 273 5.86 -21.64 -6.84
CA LEU A 273 7.05 -21.56 -7.70
C LEU A 273 8.33 -21.82 -6.90
N SER A 274 9.22 -22.69 -7.40
CA SER A 274 10.55 -22.97 -6.83
C SER A 274 11.60 -21.93 -7.24
N PRO A 275 12.58 -21.59 -6.38
CA PRO A 275 13.63 -20.64 -6.72
C PRO A 275 14.83 -21.30 -7.44
N ALA A 276 15.31 -20.65 -8.51
CA ALA A 276 16.53 -21.01 -9.22
C ALA A 276 17.75 -20.24 -8.67
N ALA A 277 18.87 -20.96 -8.48
CA ALA A 277 20.11 -20.46 -7.87
C ALA A 277 21.06 -19.77 -8.88
N GLY A 278 21.78 -18.72 -8.44
CA GLY A 278 22.93 -18.17 -9.18
C GLY A 278 23.51 -16.89 -8.58
N THR A 279 24.81 -16.93 -8.24
CA THR A 279 25.64 -15.85 -7.64
C THR A 279 26.28 -14.96 -8.73
N VAL A 280 26.35 -13.64 -8.53
CA VAL A 280 27.19 -12.72 -9.34
C VAL A 280 27.87 -11.69 -8.42
N ILE A 281 29.13 -11.39 -8.71
CA ILE A 281 29.99 -10.41 -8.03
C ILE A 281 30.13 -9.18 -8.94
N GLY A 282 29.87 -7.97 -8.44
CA GLY A 282 30.05 -6.71 -9.17
C GLY A 282 30.68 -5.62 -8.29
N ARG A 283 31.47 -4.73 -8.91
CA ARG A 283 32.13 -3.57 -8.26
C ARG A 283 31.60 -2.27 -8.84
N ILE A 284 31.22 -1.32 -7.97
CA ILE A 284 30.95 0.09 -8.34
C ILE A 284 31.68 0.99 -7.32
N GLY A 285 32.38 2.02 -7.80
CA GLY A 285 32.93 3.08 -6.95
C GLY A 285 34.13 2.70 -6.07
N GLY A 286 34.95 1.72 -6.46
CA GLY A 286 36.18 1.39 -5.74
C GLY A 286 35.97 0.65 -4.40
N ARG A 287 34.75 0.24 -4.07
CA ARG A 287 34.46 -0.62 -2.92
C ARG A 287 33.91 -1.97 -3.38
N THR A 288 34.49 -3.04 -2.84
CA THR A 288 33.96 -4.39 -2.98
C THR A 288 32.88 -4.55 -1.92
N MET A 289 31.63 -4.72 -2.33
CA MET A 289 30.52 -5.03 -1.43
C MET A 289 30.27 -6.53 -1.48
N VAL A 290 30.45 -7.19 -0.33
CA VAL A 290 30.02 -8.58 -0.11
C VAL A 290 28.65 -8.50 0.54
N TYR A 291 27.61 -8.92 -0.16
CA TYR A 291 26.30 -9.10 0.46
C TYR A 291 26.29 -10.45 1.17
N ALA A 292 26.08 -10.43 2.50
CA ALA A 292 25.61 -11.60 3.21
C ALA A 292 24.16 -11.86 2.79
N ARG A 293 23.86 -13.14 2.56
CA ARG A 293 22.56 -13.64 2.07
C ARG A 293 21.39 -13.13 2.88
#